data_AF-A0A6N7PU69-F1
#
_entry.id   AF-A0A6N7PU69-F1
#
_cell.length_a   1.000
_cell.length_b   1.000
_cell.length_c   1.000
_cell.angle_alpha   90.00
_cell.angle_beta   90.00
_cell.angle_gamma   90.00
#
_symmetry.space_group_name_H-M   'P 1'
#
loop_
_entity.id
_entity.type
_entity.pdbx_description
1 polymer ?
#
loop_
_entity_poly.entity_id
_entity_poly.type
_entity_poly.pdbx_seq_one_letter_code
_entity_poly.pdbx_strand_id
1 'polypeptide(L)'
;MRVCIFFDGKNFHSGWRDEAGGRRLAFPKLSRWLVDRVGGSLLWGAYYYTGIETGAAAVTEGQKKLAGFLDMLEVQPGFFVKRFPRKTSMFQCAACGAENRYTQEKEVDTSMVADMLRLAAVNAFDVLVLVSGDSDHAPAIEGVRQLGRQAYVSTWGRAGLSARLRKAAFDHIDLLEGISFFEDTEGSGPPAPPGPEPRWASEDLPPPSPPPPPMLPQNAATPREPTHDECEEPRDEDPDALESPPPSYQPSDDESVFIEELRAAERRLRNGYVGANYFVTRWQSNRLDPSPDARRRMLEHLVTSRLIEVYHAPDGNAAIRARE
;
A
#
# COMPACT_ATOMS: atom_id res chain seq x y z
N MET A 1 -17.94 -20.96 17.76
CA MET A 1 -17.39 -19.71 18.33
C MET A 1 -18.01 -18.51 17.61
N ARG A 2 -18.33 -17.44 18.33
CA ARG A 2 -18.89 -16.19 17.78
C ARG A 2 -17.76 -15.34 17.19
N VAL A 3 -17.93 -14.90 15.96
CA VAL A 3 -16.90 -14.14 15.22
C VAL A 3 -17.38 -12.73 14.92
N CYS A 4 -16.56 -11.74 15.24
CA CYS A 4 -16.72 -10.38 14.73
C CYS A 4 -15.68 -10.08 13.65
N ILE A 5 -16.12 -9.41 12.59
CA ILE A 5 -15.25 -8.98 11.50
C ILE A 5 -15.24 -7.45 11.49
N PHE A 6 -14.06 -6.85 11.41
CA PHE A 6 -13.88 -5.40 11.33
C PHE A 6 -13.14 -5.07 10.04
N PHE A 7 -13.79 -4.38 9.13
CA PHE A 7 -13.20 -3.94 7.86
C PHE A 7 -12.73 -2.49 7.99
N ASP A 8 -11.44 -2.30 7.78
CA ASP A 8 -10.88 -0.99 7.45
C ASP A 8 -11.16 -0.74 5.96
N GLY A 9 -12.16 0.08 5.68
CA GLY A 9 -12.67 0.25 4.32
C GLY A 9 -11.61 0.78 3.35
N LYS A 10 -10.73 1.66 3.82
CA LYS A 10 -9.66 2.22 2.98
C LYS A 10 -8.59 1.18 2.67
N ASN A 11 -8.14 0.45 3.69
CA ASN A 11 -7.11 -0.58 3.52
C ASN A 11 -7.65 -1.77 2.70
N PHE A 12 -8.85 -2.25 3.05
CA PHE A 12 -9.55 -3.30 2.33
C PHE A 12 -9.77 -2.95 0.85
N HIS A 13 -10.26 -1.74 0.57
CA HIS A 13 -10.56 -1.30 -0.79
C HIS A 13 -9.30 -1.19 -1.66
N SER A 14 -8.23 -0.62 -1.09
CA SER A 14 -6.97 -0.47 -1.81
C SER A 14 -6.41 -1.85 -2.21
N GLY A 15 -6.35 -2.80 -1.27
CA GLY A 15 -5.92 -4.17 -1.60
C GLY A 15 -6.88 -4.90 -2.53
N TRP A 16 -8.19 -4.68 -2.42
CA TRP A 16 -9.19 -5.31 -3.30
C TRP A 16 -9.01 -4.85 -4.76
N ARG A 17 -8.76 -3.55 -4.96
CA ARG A 17 -8.48 -2.99 -6.28
C ARG A 17 -7.17 -3.52 -6.85
N ASP A 18 -6.10 -3.47 -6.04
CA ASP A 18 -4.73 -3.65 -6.53
C ASP A 18 -4.36 -5.14 -6.68
N GLU A 19 -4.72 -5.99 -5.71
CA GLU A 19 -4.33 -7.41 -5.66
C GLU A 19 -5.41 -8.35 -6.19
N ALA A 20 -6.67 -8.05 -5.88
CA ALA A 20 -7.79 -8.87 -6.34
C ALA A 20 -8.32 -8.43 -7.72
N GLY A 21 -7.66 -7.49 -8.39
CA GLY A 21 -7.96 -7.07 -9.77
C GLY A 21 -9.36 -6.50 -9.94
N GLY A 22 -9.96 -5.97 -8.87
CA GLY A 22 -11.32 -5.42 -8.91
C GLY A 22 -12.44 -6.44 -9.14
N ARG A 23 -12.17 -7.75 -8.95
CA ARG A 23 -13.18 -8.82 -9.03
C ARG A 23 -14.38 -8.51 -8.16
N ARG A 24 -15.59 -8.79 -8.63
CA ARG A 24 -16.80 -8.59 -7.82
C ARG A 24 -16.82 -9.57 -6.66
N LEU A 25 -17.19 -9.10 -5.48
CA LEU A 25 -17.21 -9.92 -4.27
C LEU A 25 -18.64 -10.03 -3.73
N ALA A 26 -19.03 -11.25 -3.39
CA ALA A 26 -20.21 -11.55 -2.60
C ALA A 26 -19.85 -11.45 -1.11
N PHE A 27 -20.08 -10.28 -0.51
CA PHE A 27 -19.76 -10.01 0.90
C PHE A 27 -20.33 -11.04 1.90
N PRO A 28 -21.57 -11.53 1.76
CA PRO A 28 -22.07 -12.61 2.61
C PRO A 28 -21.26 -13.92 2.51
N LYS A 29 -20.74 -14.24 1.32
CA LYS A 29 -19.86 -15.41 1.11
C LYS A 29 -18.48 -15.15 1.72
N LEU A 30 -17.94 -13.94 1.55
CA LEU A 30 -16.68 -13.52 2.16
C LEU A 30 -16.73 -13.63 3.68
N SER A 31 -17.78 -13.09 4.31
CA SER A 31 -17.93 -13.16 5.77
C SER A 31 -18.09 -14.60 6.24
N ARG A 32 -18.83 -15.45 5.52
CA ARG A 32 -18.98 -16.87 5.86
C ARG A 32 -17.64 -17.58 5.76
N TRP A 33 -16.90 -17.37 4.68
CA TRP A 33 -15.58 -17.96 4.48
C TRP A 33 -14.59 -17.55 5.59
N LEU A 34 -14.58 -16.28 5.99
CA LEU A 34 -13.73 -15.80 7.10
C LEU A 34 -14.11 -16.45 8.43
N VAL A 35 -15.41 -16.59 8.72
CA VAL A 35 -15.91 -17.28 9.93
C VAL A 35 -15.42 -18.73 9.94
N ASP A 36 -15.58 -19.46 8.84
CA ASP A 36 -15.16 -20.86 8.73
C ASP A 36 -13.63 -20.99 8.86
N ARG A 37 -12.87 -20.07 8.26
CA ARG A 37 -11.40 -20.06 8.26
C ARG A 37 -10.78 -19.93 9.65
N VAL A 38 -11.48 -19.30 10.59
CA VAL A 38 -11.07 -19.16 11.99
C VAL A 38 -11.71 -20.19 12.93
N GLY A 39 -12.38 -21.21 12.39
CA GLY A 39 -13.11 -22.21 13.18
C GLY A 39 -14.35 -21.64 13.89
N GLY A 40 -14.87 -20.52 13.39
CA GLY A 40 -16.10 -19.90 13.86
C GLY A 40 -17.33 -20.73 13.51
N SER A 41 -18.44 -20.42 14.18
CA SER A 41 -19.74 -21.06 13.92
C SER A 41 -20.89 -20.07 13.76
N LEU A 42 -20.66 -18.81 14.11
CA LEU A 42 -21.66 -17.75 14.05
C LEU A 42 -20.98 -16.41 13.75
N LEU A 43 -21.45 -15.73 12.71
CA LEU A 43 -21.14 -14.32 12.50
C LEU A 43 -21.94 -13.50 13.52
N TRP A 44 -21.26 -12.88 14.47
CA TRP A 44 -21.89 -11.93 15.39
C TRP A 44 -22.15 -10.57 14.71
N GLY A 45 -21.20 -10.14 13.89
CA GLY A 45 -21.35 -8.92 13.09
C GLY A 45 -20.10 -8.61 12.28
N ALA A 46 -20.31 -8.04 11.10
CA ALA A 46 -19.31 -7.51 10.20
C ALA A 46 -19.45 -5.98 10.17
N TYR A 47 -18.47 -5.28 10.73
CA TYR A 47 -18.48 -3.83 10.86
C TYR A 47 -17.54 -3.22 9.81
N TYR A 48 -18.05 -2.33 8.97
CA TYR A 48 -17.28 -1.69 7.91
C TYR A 48 -17.08 -0.21 8.18
N TYR A 49 -15.82 0.22 8.37
CA TYR A 49 -15.48 1.59 8.76
C TYR A 49 -14.89 2.32 7.55
N THR A 50 -15.44 3.49 7.22
CA THR A 50 -14.93 4.27 6.09
C THR A 50 -15.24 5.77 6.20
N GLY A 51 -14.35 6.59 5.64
CA GLY A 51 -14.57 8.02 5.46
C GLY A 51 -15.38 8.30 4.18
N ILE A 52 -16.40 9.16 4.30
CA ILE A 52 -17.19 9.67 3.19
C ILE A 52 -16.93 11.17 3.00
N GLU A 53 -16.76 11.61 1.76
CA GLU A 53 -16.58 13.05 1.49
C GLU A 53 -17.85 13.82 1.84
N THR A 54 -17.69 15.04 2.36
CA THR A 54 -18.81 15.91 2.75
C THR A 54 -18.82 17.20 1.92
N GLY A 55 -20.00 17.81 1.77
CA GLY A 55 -20.17 19.06 1.02
C GLY A 55 -20.03 18.86 -0.50
N ALA A 56 -19.43 19.83 -1.20
CA ALA A 56 -19.34 19.82 -2.66
C ALA A 56 -18.59 18.60 -3.24
N ALA A 57 -17.64 18.04 -2.48
CA ALA A 57 -16.90 16.83 -2.88
C ALA A 57 -17.74 15.55 -2.86
N ALA A 58 -18.88 15.54 -2.15
CA ALA A 58 -19.77 14.38 -2.05
C ALA A 58 -20.55 14.11 -3.35
N VAL A 59 -20.60 15.07 -4.28
CA VAL A 59 -21.42 14.98 -5.51
C VAL A 59 -20.67 14.27 -6.64
N THR A 60 -19.38 13.94 -6.44
CA THR A 60 -18.56 13.25 -7.43
C THR A 60 -19.11 11.86 -7.75
N GLU A 61 -18.95 11.42 -9.00
CA GLU A 61 -19.42 10.10 -9.46
C GLU A 61 -18.81 8.95 -8.65
N GLY A 62 -17.56 9.11 -8.21
CA GLY A 62 -16.92 8.13 -7.36
C GLY A 62 -17.57 8.00 -5.98
N GLN A 63 -17.97 9.12 -5.37
CA GLN A 63 -18.67 9.12 -4.09
C GLN A 63 -20.09 8.55 -4.21
N LYS A 64 -20.78 8.75 -5.34
CA LYS A 64 -22.09 8.11 -5.59
C LYS A 64 -21.97 6.58 -5.66
N LYS A 65 -20.96 6.07 -6.38
CA LYS A 65 -20.69 4.63 -6.45
C LYS A 65 -20.30 4.05 -5.09
N LEU A 66 -19.48 4.76 -4.32
CA LEU A 66 -19.17 4.39 -2.95
C LEU A 66 -20.44 4.35 -2.08
N ALA A 67 -21.29 5.39 -2.14
CA ALA A 67 -22.55 5.42 -1.39
C ALA A 67 -23.45 4.23 -1.73
N GLY A 68 -23.68 3.95 -3.02
CA GLY A 68 -24.47 2.78 -3.43
C GLY A 68 -23.86 1.44 -2.98
N PHE A 69 -22.53 1.32 -2.98
CA PHE A 69 -21.84 0.17 -2.42
C PHE A 69 -22.11 0.01 -0.90
N LEU A 70 -21.99 1.09 -0.15
CA LEU A 70 -22.22 1.09 1.30
C LEU A 70 -23.68 0.79 1.64
N ASP A 71 -24.62 1.33 0.89
CA ASP A 71 -26.05 1.08 1.06
C ASP A 71 -26.39 -0.41 0.78
N MET A 72 -25.81 -0.98 -0.27
CA MET A 72 -25.90 -2.43 -0.55
C MET A 72 -25.32 -3.26 0.60
N LEU A 73 -24.21 -2.82 1.19
CA LEU A 73 -23.57 -3.52 2.30
C LEU A 73 -24.42 -3.48 3.56
N GLU A 74 -25.06 -2.35 3.87
CA GLU A 74 -25.95 -2.20 5.04
C GLU A 74 -27.20 -3.06 4.99
N VAL A 75 -27.70 -3.41 3.79
CA VAL A 75 -28.85 -4.32 3.67
C VAL A 75 -28.46 -5.79 3.80
N GLN A 76 -27.16 -6.12 3.81
CA GLN A 76 -26.72 -7.51 4.02
C GLN A 76 -26.89 -7.92 5.49
N PRO A 77 -27.49 -9.10 5.77
CA PRO A 77 -27.64 -9.59 7.13
C PRO A 77 -26.29 -9.68 7.86
N GLY A 78 -26.22 -9.05 9.03
CA GLY A 78 -25.03 -9.06 9.89
C GLY A 78 -23.98 -8.02 9.52
N PHE A 79 -24.21 -7.17 8.53
CA PHE A 79 -23.32 -6.06 8.17
C PHE A 79 -23.77 -4.75 8.80
N PHE A 80 -22.81 -3.97 9.27
CA PHE A 80 -23.02 -2.67 9.91
C PHE A 80 -22.00 -1.68 9.38
N VAL A 81 -22.43 -0.66 8.63
CA VAL A 81 -21.52 0.34 8.06
C VAL A 81 -21.40 1.54 8.99
N LYS A 82 -20.18 2.01 9.19
CA LYS A 82 -19.82 3.19 9.98
C LYS A 82 -19.19 4.21 9.05
N ARG A 83 -19.98 5.24 8.71
CA ARG A 83 -19.60 6.33 7.81
C ARG A 83 -19.11 7.52 8.64
N PHE A 84 -17.90 8.00 8.37
CA PHE A 84 -17.32 9.16 9.06
C PHE A 84 -17.05 10.30 8.09
N PRO A 85 -17.18 11.57 8.52
CA PRO A 85 -16.93 12.70 7.65
C PRO A 85 -15.45 12.79 7.30
N ARG A 86 -15.17 12.85 6.00
CA ARG A 86 -13.88 13.13 5.42
C ARG A 86 -13.93 14.50 4.75
N LYS A 87 -12.91 15.33 5.00
CA LYS A 87 -12.76 16.65 4.39
C LYS A 87 -11.46 16.74 3.62
N THR A 88 -11.57 16.84 2.31
CA THR A 88 -10.42 17.25 1.48
C THR A 88 -10.29 18.78 1.53
N SER A 89 -9.13 19.24 2.00
CA SER A 89 -8.76 20.66 2.10
C SER A 89 -7.56 20.94 1.20
N MET A 90 -7.45 22.18 0.74
CA MET A 90 -6.35 22.62 -0.12
C MET A 90 -5.53 23.64 0.66
N PHE A 91 -4.21 23.54 0.58
CA PHE A 91 -3.31 24.56 1.10
C PHE A 91 -2.27 24.90 0.04
N GLN A 92 -1.85 26.16 0.00
CA GLN A 92 -0.75 26.57 -0.86
C GLN A 92 0.55 26.44 -0.10
N CYS A 93 1.55 25.81 -0.73
CA CYS A 93 2.88 25.73 -0.18
C CYS A 93 3.50 27.12 -0.14
N ALA A 94 3.84 27.60 1.05
CA ALA A 94 4.43 28.94 1.23
C ALA A 94 5.77 29.13 0.49
N ALA A 95 6.50 28.05 0.19
CA ALA A 95 7.82 28.10 -0.43
C ALA A 95 7.79 28.10 -1.97
N CYS A 96 6.82 27.43 -2.59
CA CYS A 96 6.77 27.28 -4.05
C CYS A 96 5.43 27.65 -4.69
N GLY A 97 4.44 28.09 -3.90
CA GLY A 97 3.10 28.45 -4.38
C GLY A 97 2.25 27.27 -4.85
N ALA A 98 2.77 26.04 -4.84
CA ALA A 98 2.04 24.87 -5.32
C ALA A 98 0.80 24.60 -4.45
N GLU A 99 -0.33 24.36 -5.10
CA GLU A 99 -1.55 23.91 -4.44
C GLU A 99 -1.43 22.45 -4.04
N ASN A 100 -1.54 22.20 -2.74
CA ASN A 100 -1.47 20.88 -2.15
C ASN A 100 -2.84 20.52 -1.59
N ARG A 101 -3.42 19.45 -2.11
CA ARG A 101 -4.62 18.86 -1.51
C ARG A 101 -4.19 17.94 -0.37
N TYR A 102 -4.78 18.06 0.80
CA TYR A 102 -4.67 17.10 1.88
C TYR A 102 -6.06 16.67 2.31
N THR A 103 -6.21 15.40 2.64
CA THR A 103 -7.49 14.94 3.16
C THR A 103 -7.37 14.69 4.65
N GLN A 104 -8.28 15.28 5.40
CA GLN A 104 -8.44 15.06 6.81
C GLN A 104 -9.61 14.10 7.00
N GLU A 105 -9.26 12.85 7.31
CA GLU A 105 -10.21 11.86 7.83
C GLU A 105 -10.06 11.86 9.34
N LYS A 106 -11.17 12.07 10.05
CA LYS A 106 -11.18 12.04 11.51
C LYS A 106 -11.93 10.81 11.98
N GLU A 107 -11.47 10.26 13.10
CA GLU A 107 -12.21 9.32 13.94
C GLU A 107 -12.44 7.90 13.39
N VAL A 108 -12.16 7.60 12.12
CA VAL A 108 -12.37 6.24 11.55
C VAL A 108 -11.60 5.19 12.33
N ASP A 109 -10.27 5.32 12.39
CA ASP A 109 -9.40 4.35 13.07
C ASP A 109 -9.69 4.29 14.58
N THR A 110 -9.83 5.45 15.23
CA THR A 110 -10.07 5.51 16.68
C THR A 110 -11.41 4.91 17.06
N SER A 111 -12.46 5.12 16.25
CA SER A 111 -13.78 4.55 16.51
C SER A 111 -13.79 3.04 16.29
N MET A 112 -13.11 2.56 15.25
CA MET A 112 -12.96 1.13 15.01
C MET A 112 -12.24 0.45 16.18
N VAL A 113 -11.10 0.99 16.61
CA VAL A 113 -10.34 0.49 17.78
C VAL A 113 -11.20 0.49 19.05
N ALA A 114 -11.93 1.56 19.30
CA ALA A 114 -12.83 1.65 20.45
C ALA A 114 -13.92 0.57 20.41
N ASP A 115 -14.55 0.34 19.25
CA ASP A 115 -15.57 -0.69 19.10
C ASP A 115 -15.01 -2.11 19.23
N MET A 116 -13.81 -2.38 18.70
CA MET A 116 -13.12 -3.66 18.88
C MET A 116 -12.94 -4.00 20.36
N LEU A 117 -12.38 -3.06 21.13
CA LEU A 117 -12.10 -3.24 22.55
C LEU A 117 -13.40 -3.29 23.38
N ARG A 118 -14.36 -2.41 23.09
CA ARG A 118 -15.65 -2.37 23.78
C ARG A 118 -16.41 -3.69 23.60
N LEU A 119 -16.49 -4.21 22.37
CA LEU A 119 -17.18 -5.46 22.08
C LEU A 119 -16.44 -6.68 22.68
N ALA A 120 -15.11 -6.66 22.69
CA ALA A 120 -14.31 -7.68 23.37
C ALA A 120 -14.56 -7.68 24.90
N ALA A 121 -14.59 -6.50 25.51
CA ALA A 121 -14.74 -6.31 26.96
C ALA A 121 -16.10 -6.77 27.49
N VAL A 122 -17.16 -6.63 26.70
CA VAL A 122 -18.51 -7.12 27.04
C VAL A 122 -18.76 -8.56 26.57
N ASN A 123 -17.71 -9.27 26.15
CA ASN A 123 -17.77 -10.67 25.73
C ASN A 123 -18.73 -10.92 24.55
N ALA A 124 -18.86 -9.97 23.63
CA ALA A 124 -19.77 -10.04 22.49
C ALA A 124 -19.39 -11.14 21.48
N PHE A 125 -18.09 -11.36 21.30
CA PHE A 125 -17.54 -12.38 20.41
C PHE A 125 -16.45 -13.20 21.11
N ASP A 126 -16.01 -14.29 20.48
CA ASP A 126 -14.91 -15.14 20.95
C ASP A 126 -13.67 -14.95 20.06
N VAL A 127 -13.89 -14.67 18.77
CA VAL A 127 -12.86 -14.40 17.77
C VAL A 127 -13.12 -13.06 17.08
N LEU A 128 -12.07 -12.28 16.90
CA LEU A 128 -12.04 -11.10 16.06
C LEU A 128 -11.26 -11.40 14.78
N VAL A 129 -11.75 -10.88 13.65
CA VAL A 129 -11.02 -10.81 12.38
C VAL A 129 -10.92 -9.34 11.98
N LEU A 130 -9.73 -8.77 12.00
CA LEU A 130 -9.46 -7.44 11.45
C LEU A 130 -9.06 -7.59 9.99
N VAL A 131 -9.80 -6.96 9.09
CA VAL A 131 -9.48 -6.90 7.67
C VAL A 131 -8.77 -5.57 7.39
N SER A 132 -7.48 -5.55 7.72
CA SER A 132 -6.55 -4.44 7.50
C SER A 132 -5.10 -4.94 7.66
N GLY A 133 -4.17 -4.30 6.95
CA GLY A 133 -2.73 -4.51 7.08
C GLY A 133 -1.99 -3.43 7.90
N ASP A 134 -2.71 -2.40 8.36
CA ASP A 134 -2.13 -1.21 8.98
C ASP A 134 -1.53 -1.48 10.38
N SER A 135 -0.28 -1.07 10.59
CA SER A 135 0.42 -1.23 11.87
C SER A 135 -0.22 -0.47 13.03
N ASP A 136 -1.04 0.54 12.74
CA ASP A 136 -1.67 1.38 13.76
C ASP A 136 -2.74 0.62 14.55
N HIS A 137 -3.27 -0.49 14.01
CA HIS A 137 -4.23 -1.35 14.70
C HIS A 137 -3.59 -2.39 15.63
N ALA A 138 -2.24 -2.50 15.66
CA ALA A 138 -1.55 -3.49 16.49
C ALA A 138 -1.89 -3.38 17.99
N PRO A 139 -1.94 -2.18 18.61
CA PRO A 139 -2.36 -2.04 20.02
C PRO A 139 -3.80 -2.54 20.27
N ALA A 140 -4.70 -2.37 19.29
CA ALA A 140 -6.08 -2.83 19.41
C ALA A 140 -6.16 -4.37 19.38
N ILE A 141 -5.40 -5.01 18.48
CA ILE A 141 -5.27 -6.47 18.42
C ILE A 141 -4.70 -7.04 19.72
N GLU A 142 -3.64 -6.42 20.26
CA GLU A 142 -3.07 -6.80 21.55
C GLU A 142 -4.08 -6.67 22.68
N GLY A 143 -4.81 -5.54 22.74
CA GLY A 143 -5.84 -5.31 23.76
C GLY A 143 -6.98 -6.32 23.69
N VAL A 144 -7.45 -6.66 22.48
CA VAL A 144 -8.48 -7.70 22.28
C VAL A 144 -7.99 -9.07 22.78
N ARG A 145 -6.71 -9.41 22.54
CA ARG A 145 -6.10 -10.65 23.06
C ARG A 145 -5.97 -10.65 24.58
N GLN A 146 -5.60 -9.52 25.18
CA GLN A 146 -5.52 -9.36 26.63
C GLN A 146 -6.91 -9.51 27.30
N LEU A 147 -7.99 -9.21 26.58
CA LEU A 147 -9.37 -9.46 27.01
C LEU A 147 -9.83 -10.91 26.79
N GLY A 148 -8.91 -11.83 26.47
CA GLY A 148 -9.17 -13.26 26.34
C GLY A 148 -9.83 -13.68 25.03
N ARG A 149 -9.75 -12.85 23.98
CA ARG A 149 -10.30 -13.13 22.65
C ARG A 149 -9.18 -13.54 21.69
N GLN A 150 -9.47 -14.44 20.76
CA GLN A 150 -8.54 -14.67 19.65
C GLN A 150 -8.69 -13.55 18.62
N ALA A 151 -7.59 -13.05 18.08
CA ALA A 151 -7.61 -11.94 17.13
C ALA A 151 -6.78 -12.31 15.90
N TYR A 152 -7.45 -12.47 14.76
CA TYR A 152 -6.85 -12.71 13.46
C TYR A 152 -6.78 -11.41 12.68
N VAL A 153 -5.81 -11.34 11.78
CA VAL A 153 -5.70 -10.25 10.81
C VAL A 153 -5.83 -10.82 9.40
N SER A 154 -6.44 -10.08 8.50
CA SER A 154 -6.67 -10.51 7.14
C SER A 154 -6.35 -9.40 6.15
N THR A 155 -5.62 -9.75 5.11
CA THR A 155 -5.15 -8.82 4.07
C THR A 155 -5.28 -9.46 2.70
N TRP A 156 -5.24 -8.62 1.66
CA TRP A 156 -5.05 -9.10 0.29
C TRP A 156 -3.56 -9.33 0.06
N GLY A 157 -3.15 -10.57 -0.10
CA GLY A 157 -1.74 -10.92 -0.23
C GLY A 157 -0.94 -10.68 1.06
N ARG A 158 0.36 -10.99 0.99
CA ARG A 158 1.30 -10.83 2.12
C ARG A 158 1.97 -9.45 2.19
N ALA A 159 2.00 -8.72 1.08
CA ALA A 159 2.71 -7.43 0.99
C ALA A 159 2.03 -6.31 1.79
N GLY A 160 0.70 -6.38 1.95
CA GLY A 160 -0.07 -5.38 2.70
C GLY A 160 0.04 -5.47 4.23
N LEU A 161 0.56 -6.58 4.77
CA LEU A 161 0.54 -6.84 6.22
C LEU A 161 1.84 -6.39 6.91
N SER A 162 1.75 -5.41 7.81
CA SER A 162 2.91 -4.98 8.58
C SER A 162 3.44 -6.06 9.54
N ALA A 163 4.77 -6.12 9.71
CA ALA A 163 5.41 -7.08 10.61
C ALA A 163 4.97 -6.90 12.07
N ARG A 164 4.70 -5.65 12.50
CA ARG A 164 4.20 -5.36 13.85
C ARG A 164 2.81 -5.95 14.05
N LEU A 165 1.89 -5.69 13.13
CA LEU A 165 0.52 -6.21 13.21
C LEU A 165 0.50 -7.74 13.16
N ARG A 166 1.34 -8.36 12.31
CA ARG A 166 1.47 -9.82 12.23
C ARG A 166 1.92 -10.45 13.55
N LYS A 167 2.88 -9.83 14.25
CA LYS A 167 3.35 -10.31 15.57
C LYS A 167 2.29 -10.13 16.67
N ALA A 168 1.49 -9.07 16.57
CA ALA A 168 0.40 -8.80 17.51
C ALA A 168 -0.76 -9.79 17.37
N ALA A 169 -1.06 -10.25 16.15
CA ALA A 169 -2.15 -11.17 15.87
C ALA A 169 -1.92 -12.58 16.41
N PHE A 170 -3.00 -13.35 16.57
CA PHE A 170 -2.95 -14.79 16.82
C PHE A 170 -2.48 -15.53 15.56
N ASP A 171 -3.08 -15.19 14.42
CA ASP A 171 -2.65 -15.63 13.09
C ASP A 171 -3.14 -14.63 12.02
N HIS A 172 -2.77 -14.87 10.77
CA HIS A 172 -3.06 -14.06 9.60
C HIS A 172 -3.73 -14.87 8.49
N ILE A 173 -4.61 -14.23 7.73
CA ILE A 173 -5.39 -14.85 6.65
C ILE A 173 -5.18 -14.06 5.37
N ASP A 174 -4.67 -14.72 4.33
CA ASP A 174 -4.62 -14.14 2.99
C ASP A 174 -5.97 -14.31 2.31
N LEU A 175 -6.65 -13.20 2.00
CA LEU A 175 -7.95 -13.21 1.31
C LEU A 175 -7.85 -13.84 -0.08
N LEU A 176 -6.69 -13.81 -0.74
CA LEU A 176 -6.53 -14.41 -2.06
C LEU A 176 -6.72 -15.93 -2.04
N GLU A 177 -6.45 -16.60 -0.92
CA GLU A 177 -6.69 -18.04 -0.75
C GLU A 177 -8.18 -18.40 -0.87
N GLY A 178 -9.06 -17.47 -0.52
CA GLY A 178 -10.52 -17.68 -0.50
C GLY A 178 -11.25 -17.14 -1.72
N ILE A 179 -10.56 -16.50 -2.66
CA ILE A 179 -11.22 -15.67 -3.67
C ILE A 179 -12.24 -16.44 -4.51
N SER A 180 -11.97 -17.69 -4.85
CA SER A 180 -12.88 -18.56 -5.60
C SER A 180 -14.21 -18.86 -4.87
N PHE A 181 -14.25 -18.71 -3.54
CA PHE A 181 -15.46 -18.96 -2.74
C PHE A 181 -16.40 -17.75 -2.68
N PHE A 182 -15.83 -16.55 -2.72
CA PHE A 182 -16.58 -15.32 -2.51
C PHE A 182 -16.53 -14.36 -3.69
N GLU A 183 -15.86 -14.73 -4.78
CA GLU A 183 -16.04 -14.06 -6.07
C GLU A 183 -17.50 -14.22 -6.52
N ASP A 184 -18.06 -13.11 -6.99
CA ASP A 184 -19.38 -13.06 -7.57
C ASP A 184 -19.30 -13.18 -9.09
N THR A 185 -19.29 -14.44 -9.55
CA THR A 185 -19.27 -14.79 -10.98
C THR A 185 -20.61 -14.54 -11.67
N GLU A 186 -21.70 -14.41 -10.91
CA GLU A 186 -23.06 -14.17 -11.42
C GLU A 186 -23.36 -12.68 -11.62
N GLY A 187 -22.46 -11.79 -11.20
CA GLY A 187 -22.59 -10.34 -11.36
C GLY A 187 -23.63 -9.70 -10.43
N SER A 188 -24.09 -10.41 -9.39
CA SER A 188 -25.07 -9.97 -8.40
C SER A 188 -24.52 -8.98 -7.36
N GLY A 189 -23.20 -8.99 -7.16
CA GLY A 189 -22.44 -8.16 -6.24
C GLY A 189 -21.99 -6.86 -6.88
N PRO A 190 -21.72 -5.83 -6.06
CA PRO A 190 -21.25 -4.54 -6.55
C PRO A 190 -19.87 -4.70 -7.22
N PRO A 191 -19.60 -3.97 -8.31
CA PRO A 191 -18.21 -3.73 -8.71
C PRO A 191 -17.47 -3.03 -7.57
N ALA A 192 -16.15 -3.22 -7.51
CA ALA A 192 -15.32 -2.43 -6.59
C ALA A 192 -15.65 -0.94 -6.82
N PRO A 193 -16.04 -0.18 -5.78
CA PRO A 193 -16.29 1.25 -5.96
C PRO A 193 -15.00 1.90 -6.48
N PRO A 194 -15.07 2.96 -7.28
CA PRO A 194 -13.85 3.67 -7.66
C PRO A 194 -13.19 4.19 -6.38
N GLY A 195 -11.87 3.99 -6.27
CA GLY A 195 -11.11 4.61 -5.20
C GLY A 195 -11.15 6.14 -5.32
N PRO A 196 -10.67 6.89 -4.31
CA PRO A 196 -10.31 8.28 -4.56
C PRO A 196 -9.36 8.29 -5.77
N GLU A 197 -9.67 9.09 -6.79
CA GLU A 197 -8.85 9.11 -8.00
C GLU A 197 -7.38 9.36 -7.63
N PRO A 198 -6.43 8.68 -8.28
CA PRO A 198 -5.03 9.03 -8.15
C PRO A 198 -4.87 10.52 -8.46
N ARG A 199 -4.12 11.24 -7.63
CA ARG A 199 -3.90 12.70 -7.77
C ARG A 199 -3.40 13.15 -9.15
N TRP A 200 -2.90 12.23 -9.98
CA TRP A 200 -2.38 12.49 -11.31
C TRP A 200 -3.43 12.38 -12.43
N ALA A 201 -4.63 11.85 -12.14
CA ALA A 201 -5.68 11.64 -13.15
C ALA A 201 -6.58 12.86 -13.36
N SER A 202 -6.60 13.82 -12.42
CA SER A 202 -7.27 15.11 -12.61
C SER A 202 -6.37 16.08 -13.38
N GLU A 203 -6.82 16.50 -14.56
CA GLU A 203 -6.14 17.29 -15.61
C GLU A 203 -5.65 18.72 -15.23
N ASP A 204 -5.26 18.97 -13.98
CA ASP A 204 -4.67 20.25 -13.54
C ASP A 204 -3.15 20.12 -13.33
N LEU A 205 -2.41 19.63 -14.34
CA LEU A 205 -0.96 19.75 -14.35
C LEU A 205 -0.59 21.20 -14.69
N PRO A 206 0.23 21.91 -13.88
CA PRO A 206 0.79 23.19 -14.30
C PRO A 206 1.62 22.99 -15.59
N PRO A 207 1.63 23.97 -16.51
CA PRO A 207 2.29 23.83 -17.80
C PRO A 207 3.78 23.46 -17.60
N PRO A 208 4.34 22.59 -18.46
CA PRO A 208 5.72 22.16 -18.34
C PRO A 208 6.66 23.37 -18.41
N SER A 209 7.63 23.41 -17.49
CA SER A 209 8.71 24.40 -17.49
C SER A 209 9.42 24.41 -18.84
N PRO A 210 9.84 25.59 -19.36
CA PRO A 210 10.50 25.68 -20.66
C PRO A 210 11.80 24.88 -20.68
N PRO A 211 12.16 24.28 -21.83
CA PRO A 211 13.34 23.44 -21.95
C PRO A 211 14.63 24.23 -21.72
N PRO A 212 15.69 23.60 -21.16
CA PRO A 212 16.99 24.22 -21.01
C PRO A 212 17.63 24.52 -22.38
N PRO A 213 18.50 25.54 -22.48
CA PRO A 213 19.13 25.92 -23.73
C PRO A 213 20.06 24.82 -24.28
N PRO A 214 20.19 24.69 -25.61
CA PRO A 214 20.94 23.62 -26.24
C PRO A 214 22.45 23.76 -26.01
N MET A 215 23.10 22.66 -25.62
CA MET A 215 24.56 22.57 -25.58
C MET A 215 25.15 22.29 -26.97
N LEU A 216 26.28 22.94 -27.27
CA LEU A 216 27.04 22.83 -28.52
C LEU A 216 27.68 21.43 -28.68
N PRO A 217 27.82 20.93 -29.92
CA PRO A 217 28.32 19.58 -30.18
C PRO A 217 29.85 19.51 -30.11
N GLN A 218 30.37 18.41 -29.55
CA GLN A 218 31.77 18.02 -29.74
C GLN A 218 31.88 16.75 -30.59
N ASN A 219 32.85 16.83 -31.49
CA ASN A 219 33.17 15.99 -32.64
C ASN A 219 33.37 14.48 -32.39
N ALA A 220 32.74 13.69 -33.27
CA ALA A 220 33.29 12.67 -34.18
C ALA A 220 34.56 11.86 -33.80
N ALA A 221 34.43 10.52 -33.83
CA ALA A 221 35.34 9.62 -34.55
C ALA A 221 34.71 8.21 -34.79
N THR A 222 34.41 7.97 -36.07
CA THR A 222 34.40 6.77 -36.95
C THR A 222 34.64 5.30 -36.49
N PRO A 223 34.21 4.31 -37.31
CA PRO A 223 33.69 2.99 -36.90
C PRO A 223 34.59 1.79 -37.29
N ARG A 224 34.33 0.61 -36.70
CA ARG A 224 34.67 -0.70 -37.30
C ARG A 224 33.65 -1.79 -36.99
N GLU A 225 33.46 -2.61 -38.02
CA GLU A 225 32.49 -3.68 -38.26
C GLU A 225 32.92 -5.08 -37.69
N PRO A 226 32.07 -6.12 -37.79
CA PRO A 226 31.97 -7.25 -36.86
C PRO A 226 32.58 -8.56 -37.40
N THR A 227 32.82 -9.56 -36.53
CA THR A 227 32.88 -11.00 -36.91
C THR A 227 32.72 -11.95 -35.72
N HIS A 228 31.81 -12.94 -35.90
CA HIS A 228 31.82 -14.39 -35.55
C HIS A 228 32.43 -14.87 -34.21
N ASP A 229 31.68 -15.55 -33.34
CA ASP A 229 31.21 -16.96 -33.36
C ASP A 229 32.33 -17.96 -32.99
N GLU A 230 32.21 -18.60 -31.82
CA GLU A 230 32.54 -20.01 -31.57
C GLU A 230 32.32 -20.40 -30.08
N CYS A 231 31.61 -21.52 -29.90
CA CYS A 231 31.43 -22.26 -28.64
C CYS A 231 32.58 -23.26 -28.44
N GLU A 232 33.02 -23.51 -27.20
CA GLU A 232 33.54 -24.83 -26.76
C GLU A 232 33.61 -24.92 -25.21
N GLU A 233 33.04 -26.00 -24.66
CA GLU A 233 33.16 -26.47 -23.26
C GLU A 233 34.46 -27.30 -23.05
N PRO A 234 34.64 -28.07 -21.95
CA PRO A 234 34.83 -27.71 -20.54
C PRO A 234 36.21 -28.22 -20.01
N ARG A 235 36.71 -27.69 -18.88
CA ARG A 235 37.79 -28.35 -18.12
C ARG A 235 37.58 -28.22 -16.61
N ASP A 236 37.63 -29.38 -15.96
CA ASP A 236 37.59 -29.61 -14.52
C ASP A 236 38.87 -29.17 -13.78
N GLU A 237 38.72 -29.06 -12.45
CA GLU A 237 39.73 -29.04 -11.37
C GLU A 237 40.26 -27.67 -10.89
N ASP A 238 39.74 -27.16 -9.76
CA ASP A 238 40.41 -27.24 -8.42
C ASP A 238 39.55 -26.57 -7.31
N PRO A 239 39.45 -27.12 -6.08
CA PRO A 239 38.53 -26.65 -5.04
C PRO A 239 39.23 -25.83 -3.95
N ASP A 240 39.88 -24.69 -4.25
CA ASP A 240 40.31 -23.73 -3.19
C ASP A 240 40.77 -22.34 -3.69
N ALA A 241 40.01 -21.70 -4.59
CA ALA A 241 40.33 -20.34 -5.06
C ALA A 241 39.46 -19.28 -4.36
N LEU A 242 40.12 -18.48 -3.51
CA LEU A 242 39.63 -17.26 -2.87
C LEU A 242 38.68 -16.44 -3.75
N GLU A 243 37.49 -16.14 -3.21
CA GLU A 243 36.47 -15.27 -3.81
C GLU A 243 37.08 -13.96 -4.33
N SER A 244 37.12 -13.84 -5.65
CA SER A 244 37.33 -12.57 -6.34
C SER A 244 36.12 -11.65 -6.08
N PRO A 245 36.31 -10.31 -6.03
CA PRO A 245 35.18 -9.38 -5.85
C PRO A 245 34.12 -9.61 -6.94
N PRO A 246 32.82 -9.52 -6.60
CA PRO A 246 31.76 -9.75 -7.58
C PRO A 246 31.90 -8.75 -8.74
N PRO A 247 31.42 -9.10 -9.95
CA PRO A 247 31.46 -8.21 -11.10
C PRO A 247 30.89 -6.86 -10.71
N SER A 248 31.57 -5.77 -11.10
CA SER A 248 31.13 -4.41 -10.86
C SER A 248 29.67 -4.26 -11.29
N TYR A 249 28.75 -4.22 -10.32
CA TYR A 249 27.33 -4.08 -10.58
C TYR A 249 27.11 -2.76 -11.32
N GLN A 250 26.72 -2.83 -12.59
CA GLN A 250 26.33 -1.66 -13.35
C GLN A 250 24.83 -1.46 -13.16
N PRO A 251 24.40 -0.34 -12.57
CA PRO A 251 22.98 -0.08 -12.39
C PRO A 251 22.28 0.00 -13.75
N SER A 252 21.06 -0.53 -13.83
CA SER A 252 20.22 -0.33 -15.01
C SER A 252 19.86 1.17 -15.17
N ASP A 253 19.37 1.55 -16.35
CA ASP A 253 18.92 2.93 -16.60
C ASP A 253 17.86 3.36 -15.58
N ASP A 254 16.91 2.48 -15.28
CA ASP A 254 15.84 2.72 -14.30
C ASP A 254 16.38 2.87 -12.87
N GLU A 255 17.38 2.07 -12.49
CA GLU A 255 18.06 2.17 -11.19
C GLU A 255 18.84 3.47 -11.05
N SER A 256 19.54 3.86 -12.12
CA SER A 256 20.30 5.12 -12.19
C SER A 256 19.36 6.32 -12.03
N VAL A 257 18.23 6.31 -12.74
CA VAL A 257 17.17 7.32 -12.61
C VAL A 257 16.62 7.37 -11.19
N PHE A 258 16.38 6.22 -10.56
CA PHE A 258 15.88 6.14 -9.20
C PHE A 258 16.85 6.77 -8.18
N ILE A 259 18.15 6.47 -8.32
CA ILE A 259 19.21 7.01 -7.47
C ILE A 259 19.39 8.52 -7.69
N GLU A 260 19.34 8.99 -8.93
CA GLU A 260 19.41 10.42 -9.24
C GLU A 260 18.28 11.22 -8.58
N GLU A 261 17.06 10.67 -8.62
CA GLU A 261 15.89 11.28 -7.99
C GLU A 261 15.98 11.25 -6.47
N LEU A 262 16.54 10.19 -5.89
CA LEU A 262 16.84 10.15 -4.45
C LEU A 262 17.84 11.24 -4.06
N ARG A 263 18.92 11.41 -4.83
CA ARG A 263 19.89 12.50 -4.64
C ARG A 263 19.27 13.88 -4.83
N ALA A 264 18.27 14.01 -5.70
CA ALA A 264 17.49 15.24 -5.83
C ALA A 264 16.64 15.51 -4.59
N ALA A 265 16.03 14.46 -4.01
CA ALA A 265 15.28 14.55 -2.75
C ALA A 265 16.15 14.96 -1.57
N GLU A 266 17.34 14.36 -1.45
CA GLU A 266 18.34 14.74 -0.45
C GLU A 266 18.75 16.22 -0.56
N ARG A 267 19.10 16.67 -1.79
CA ARG A 267 19.47 18.07 -2.03
C ARG A 267 18.34 19.06 -1.72
N ARG A 268 17.08 18.66 -1.97
CA ARG A 268 15.91 19.50 -1.67
C ARG A 268 15.69 19.63 -0.17
N LEU A 269 16.02 18.59 0.60
CA LEU A 269 15.80 18.50 2.03
C LEU A 269 17.06 18.91 2.84
N ARG A 270 17.86 19.87 2.35
CA ARG A 270 19.20 20.34 2.83
C ARG A 270 19.62 20.08 4.30
N ASN A 271 18.72 20.12 5.28
CA ASN A 271 18.99 19.92 6.73
C ASN A 271 18.16 18.79 7.37
N GLY A 272 17.60 17.88 6.58
CA GLY A 272 16.73 16.79 7.01
C GLY A 272 17.11 15.45 6.38
N TYR A 273 16.25 14.46 6.58
CA TYR A 273 16.41 13.12 6.02
C TYR A 273 15.32 12.83 4.99
N VAL A 274 15.59 11.93 4.06
CA VAL A 274 14.56 11.42 3.13
C VAL A 274 13.89 10.22 3.77
N GLY A 275 12.63 10.34 4.21
CA GLY A 275 11.89 9.20 4.73
C GLY A 275 11.57 8.19 3.62
N ALA A 276 11.73 6.89 3.90
CA ALA A 276 11.47 5.82 2.91
C ALA A 276 10.05 5.91 2.32
N ASN A 277 9.05 6.02 3.20
CA ASN A 277 7.65 6.13 2.79
C ASN A 277 7.36 7.46 2.07
N TYR A 278 8.04 8.54 2.45
CA TYR A 278 7.92 9.83 1.77
C TYR A 278 8.42 9.74 0.33
N PHE A 279 9.60 9.15 0.11
CA PHE A 279 10.17 9.03 -1.23
C PHE A 279 9.29 8.19 -2.16
N VAL A 280 8.81 7.05 -1.66
CA VAL A 280 7.95 6.15 -2.42
C VAL A 280 6.59 6.78 -2.76
N THR A 281 5.93 7.42 -1.79
CA THR A 281 4.51 7.81 -1.93
C THR A 281 4.26 9.28 -2.24
N ARG A 282 5.26 10.15 -2.02
CA ARG A 282 5.09 11.60 -2.09
C ARG A 282 6.14 12.32 -2.93
N TRP A 283 7.29 11.71 -3.23
CA TRP A 283 8.27 12.33 -4.13
C TRP A 283 7.71 12.38 -5.55
N GLN A 284 7.67 13.58 -6.12
CA GLN A 284 7.13 13.81 -7.47
C GLN A 284 8.28 13.87 -8.47
N SER A 285 8.36 12.85 -9.31
CA SER A 285 9.20 12.83 -10.51
C SER A 285 8.48 12.08 -11.61
N ASN A 286 8.54 12.64 -12.82
CA ASN A 286 8.06 12.03 -14.06
C ASN A 286 9.04 10.99 -14.64
N ARG A 287 10.23 10.87 -14.05
CA ARG A 287 11.24 9.88 -14.41
C ARG A 287 11.10 8.59 -13.60
N LEU A 288 10.36 8.63 -12.49
CA LEU A 288 10.08 7.45 -11.66
C LEU A 288 8.76 6.80 -12.06
N ASP A 289 8.69 5.48 -11.91
CA ASP A 289 7.45 4.71 -12.08
C ASP A 289 6.30 5.35 -11.27
N PRO A 290 5.10 5.58 -11.85
CA PRO A 290 4.00 6.23 -11.14
C PRO A 290 3.40 5.38 -10.01
N SER A 291 3.64 4.06 -9.99
CA SER A 291 3.14 3.13 -8.98
C SER A 291 4.00 3.17 -7.70
N PRO A 292 3.39 3.46 -6.52
CA PRO A 292 4.09 3.37 -5.25
C PRO A 292 4.67 1.97 -4.99
N ASP A 293 3.99 0.90 -5.42
CA ASP A 293 4.47 -0.46 -5.19
C ASP A 293 5.65 -0.82 -6.10
N ALA A 294 5.66 -0.34 -7.34
CA ALA A 294 6.84 -0.46 -8.20
C ALA A 294 8.04 0.27 -7.58
N ARG A 295 7.82 1.46 -7.02
CA ARG A 295 8.85 2.19 -6.28
C ARG A 295 9.31 1.48 -5.01
N ARG A 296 8.42 0.80 -4.27
CA ARG A 296 8.81 -0.02 -3.11
C ARG A 296 9.69 -1.20 -3.52
N ARG A 297 9.31 -1.92 -4.57
CA ARG A 297 10.10 -3.04 -5.10
C ARG A 297 11.47 -2.56 -5.58
N MET A 298 11.52 -1.43 -6.30
CA MET A 298 12.79 -0.84 -6.74
C MET A 298 13.65 -0.40 -5.55
N LEU A 299 13.06 0.20 -4.52
CA LEU A 299 13.76 0.58 -3.30
C LEU A 299 14.32 -0.65 -2.55
N GLU A 300 13.53 -1.71 -2.38
CA GLU A 300 13.99 -2.96 -1.76
C GLU A 300 15.14 -3.58 -2.55
N HIS A 301 15.02 -3.64 -3.88
CA HIS A 301 16.07 -4.14 -4.77
C HIS A 301 17.37 -3.34 -4.61
N LEU A 302 17.30 -2.00 -4.64
CA LEU A 302 18.47 -1.13 -4.49
C LEU A 302 19.10 -1.18 -3.10
N VAL A 303 18.33 -1.49 -2.06
CA VAL A 303 18.84 -1.75 -0.71
C VAL A 303 19.57 -3.10 -0.67
N THR A 304 19.01 -4.15 -1.27
CA THR A 304 19.65 -5.47 -1.38
C THR A 304 20.95 -5.41 -2.18
N SER A 305 20.95 -4.66 -3.29
CA SER A 305 22.13 -4.39 -4.14
C SER A 305 23.12 -3.40 -3.52
N ARG A 306 22.87 -2.92 -2.29
CA ARG A 306 23.73 -2.01 -1.52
C ARG A 306 24.02 -0.66 -2.20
N LEU A 307 23.13 -0.21 -3.09
CA LEU A 307 23.20 1.11 -3.72
C LEU A 307 22.44 2.18 -2.91
N ILE A 308 21.48 1.77 -2.08
CA ILE A 308 20.75 2.62 -1.14
C ILE A 308 20.93 2.07 0.27
N GLU A 309 21.14 2.97 1.23
CA GLU A 309 21.22 2.64 2.65
C GLU A 309 19.97 3.13 3.38
N VAL A 310 19.41 2.27 4.23
CA VAL A 310 18.32 2.61 5.16
C VAL A 310 18.92 2.84 6.55
N TYR A 311 18.59 3.97 7.18
CA TYR A 311 19.02 4.31 8.53
C TYR A 311 17.84 4.85 9.36
N HIS A 312 18.01 4.95 10.68
CA HIS A 312 17.02 5.54 11.56
C HIS A 312 17.27 7.03 11.73
N ALA A 313 16.24 7.84 11.45
CA ALA A 313 16.27 9.27 11.71
C ALA A 313 16.12 9.57 13.22
N PRO A 314 16.46 10.80 13.67
CA PRO A 314 16.37 11.20 15.08
C PRO A 314 14.97 11.09 15.70
N ASP A 315 13.93 11.05 14.87
CA ASP A 315 12.53 10.89 15.26
C ASP A 315 12.04 9.41 15.24
N GLY A 316 12.96 8.47 15.00
CA GLY A 316 12.69 7.02 14.98
C GLY A 316 12.20 6.47 13.65
N ASN A 317 11.94 7.34 12.65
CA ASN A 317 11.46 6.91 11.35
C ASN A 317 12.56 6.31 10.46
N ALA A 318 12.18 5.43 9.53
CA ALA A 318 13.10 4.88 8.54
C ALA A 318 13.42 5.93 7.45
N ALA A 319 14.69 6.30 7.38
CA ALA A 319 15.26 7.20 6.39
C ALA A 319 16.10 6.44 5.37
N ILE A 320 16.24 6.98 4.17
CA ILE A 320 17.01 6.40 3.07
C ILE A 320 18.03 7.42 2.57
N ARG A 321 19.18 6.92 2.12
CA ARG A 321 20.19 7.71 1.40
C ARG A 321 20.86 6.93 0.29
N ALA A 322 21.24 7.62 -0.78
CA ALA A 322 22.06 7.00 -1.83
C ALA A 322 23.48 6.76 -1.31
N ARG A 323 24.08 5.60 -1.64
CA ARG A 323 25.52 5.38 -1.42
C ARG A 323 26.34 6.08 -2.50
N GLU A 324 27.53 6.52 -2.12
CA GLU A 324 28.55 7.06 -3.04
C GLU A 324 29.26 5.94 -3.79
#